data_AF-A0A958NN19-F1
#
_entry.id   AF-A0A958NN19-F1
#
_cell.length_a   1.000
_cell.length_b   1.000
_cell.length_c   1.000
_cell.angle_alpha   90.00
_cell.angle_beta   90.00
_cell.angle_gamma   90.00
#
_symmetry.space_group_name_H-M   'P 1'
#
loop_
_entity.id
_entity.type
_entity.pdbx_description
1 polymer ?
#
loop_
_entity_poly.entity_id
_entity_poly.type
_entity_poly.pdbx_seq_one_letter_code
_entity_poly.pdbx_strand_id
1 'polypeptide(L)'
;YNDEDNTPTRLINIHGSIKYKENLIFGYGDDTHPKYKEIELINDNNVLSKMKSFKYPTSQNYNQGLIDFIESGLFDVIVVGHSLGISDRVLLKTIFENANCKMITLLHREGKENDPMKWIPLSRHFDNKELMRRKIKPFTEDDIL
;
A
#
# COMPACT_ATOMS: atom_id res chain seq x y z
N TYR A 1 9.71 22.19 -24.03
CA TYR A 1 10.11 21.31 -22.91
C TYR A 1 10.11 19.90 -23.47
N ASN A 2 11.29 19.29 -23.54
CA ASN A 2 11.55 18.06 -24.28
C ASN A 2 10.80 16.87 -23.66
N ASP A 3 10.12 16.11 -24.53
CA ASP A 3 9.54 14.79 -24.27
C ASP A 3 10.65 13.72 -24.14
N GLU A 4 11.60 13.93 -23.23
CA GLU A 4 12.72 13.00 -22.97
C GLU A 4 12.59 12.35 -21.60
N ASP A 5 11.51 11.59 -21.39
CA ASP A 5 11.58 10.36 -20.59
C ASP A 5 10.32 9.50 -20.83
N ASN A 6 10.27 8.84 -21.99
CA ASN A 6 9.17 7.91 -22.31
C ASN A 6 9.41 6.55 -21.64
N THR A 7 9.73 6.55 -20.34
CA THR A 7 9.74 5.31 -19.56
C THR A 7 8.33 4.78 -19.49
N PRO A 8 8.07 3.52 -19.93
CA PRO A 8 6.73 2.97 -19.96
C PRO A 8 6.16 2.87 -18.54
N THR A 9 5.15 3.69 -18.24
CA THR A 9 4.40 3.60 -16.98
C THR A 9 3.49 2.37 -17.01
N ARG A 10 3.64 1.49 -16.02
CA ARG A 10 2.77 0.31 -15.85
C ARG A 10 1.73 0.58 -14.77
N LEU A 11 0.45 0.60 -15.15
CA LEU A 11 -0.66 0.61 -14.20
C LEU A 11 -0.96 -0.81 -13.72
N ILE A 12 -0.96 -1.03 -12.41
CA ILE A 12 -1.30 -2.32 -11.80
C ILE A 12 -2.57 -2.14 -10.94
N ASN A 13 -3.68 -2.73 -11.39
CA ASN A 13 -4.94 -2.71 -10.65
C ASN A 13 -4.98 -3.86 -9.63
N ILE A 14 -4.36 -3.66 -8.46
CA ILE A 14 -4.19 -4.70 -7.43
C ILE A 14 -5.52 -5.36 -7.04
N HIS A 15 -6.59 -4.57 -6.90
CA HIS A 15 -7.91 -5.07 -6.52
C HIS A 15 -8.80 -5.50 -7.70
N GLY A 16 -8.23 -5.61 -8.89
CA GLY A 16 -8.94 -6.04 -10.11
C GLY A 16 -9.65 -4.89 -10.82
N SER A 17 -10.58 -5.23 -11.71
CA SER A 17 -11.33 -4.28 -12.54
C SER A 17 -12.83 -4.55 -12.44
N ILE A 18 -13.64 -3.49 -12.44
CA ILE A 18 -15.12 -3.60 -12.44
C ILE A 18 -15.62 -4.33 -13.71
N LYS A 19 -14.83 -4.30 -14.80
CA LYS A 19 -15.15 -5.02 -16.04
C LYS A 19 -15.04 -6.54 -15.90
N TYR A 20 -14.18 -7.03 -15.01
CA TYR A 20 -13.84 -8.44 -14.81
C TYR A 20 -14.04 -8.82 -13.34
N LYS A 21 -15.30 -9.02 -12.96
CA LYS A 21 -15.72 -9.15 -11.56
C LYS A 21 -15.10 -10.36 -10.86
N GLU A 22 -14.79 -11.40 -11.61
CA GLU A 22 -14.11 -12.61 -11.15
C GLU A 22 -12.71 -12.35 -10.58
N ASN A 23 -12.07 -11.26 -11.02
CA ASN A 23 -10.73 -10.87 -10.57
C ASN A 23 -10.74 -9.81 -9.46
N LEU A 24 -11.92 -9.44 -8.95
CA LEU A 24 -12.04 -8.41 -7.92
C LEU A 24 -11.60 -8.92 -6.55
N ILE A 25 -10.65 -8.19 -5.94
CA ILE A 25 -10.26 -8.41 -4.54
C ILE A 25 -11.07 -7.47 -3.66
N PHE A 26 -12.18 -8.00 -3.16
CA PHE A 26 -13.04 -7.33 -2.20
C PHE A 26 -13.02 -8.03 -0.84
N GLY A 27 -12.99 -7.25 0.24
CA GLY A 27 -12.87 -7.77 1.61
C GLY A 27 -12.25 -6.77 2.59
N TYR A 28 -11.95 -7.24 3.81
CA TYR A 28 -11.20 -6.48 4.81
C TYR A 28 -9.69 -6.70 4.66
N GLY A 29 -8.90 -5.63 4.79
CA GLY A 29 -7.46 -5.63 4.45
C GLY A 29 -6.54 -5.39 5.64
N ASP A 30 -6.97 -5.69 6.88
CA ASP A 30 -6.12 -5.56 8.08
C ASP A 30 -6.19 -6.85 8.91
N ASP A 31 -5.15 -7.68 8.79
CA ASP A 31 -4.95 -8.92 9.57
C ASP A 31 -4.13 -8.70 10.86
N THR A 32 -3.71 -7.47 11.13
CA THR A 32 -2.96 -7.10 12.35
C THR A 32 -3.88 -6.61 13.47
N HIS A 33 -5.13 -6.30 13.15
CA HIS A 33 -6.11 -5.84 14.14
C HIS A 33 -6.36 -6.92 15.20
N PRO A 34 -6.45 -6.59 16.51
CA PRO A 34 -6.66 -7.61 17.56
C PRO A 34 -7.85 -8.54 17.32
N LYS A 35 -8.97 -7.99 16.82
CA LYS A 35 -10.17 -8.77 16.43
C LYS A 35 -9.93 -9.79 15.31
N TYR A 36 -8.88 -9.64 14.49
CA TYR A 36 -8.55 -10.65 13.48
C TYR A 36 -8.22 -12.00 14.14
N LYS A 37 -7.53 -11.99 15.29
CA LYS A 37 -7.25 -13.22 16.06
C LYS A 37 -8.54 -13.88 16.55
N GLU A 38 -9.52 -13.09 16.96
CA GLU A 38 -10.85 -13.61 17.33
C GLU A 38 -11.53 -14.28 16.12
N ILE A 39 -11.41 -13.68 14.94
CA ILE A 39 -11.95 -14.25 13.69
C ILE A 39 -11.25 -15.56 13.31
N GLU A 40 -9.92 -15.64 13.42
CA GLU A 40 -9.18 -16.89 13.16
C GLU A 40 -9.62 -18.02 14.10
N LEU A 41 -9.87 -17.71 15.37
CA LEU A 41 -10.31 -18.70 16.36
C LEU A 41 -11.71 -19.27 16.09
N ILE A 42 -12.56 -18.58 15.34
CA ILE A 42 -13.88 -19.10 14.92
C ILE A 42 -13.72 -20.33 13.99
N ASN A 43 -12.57 -20.45 13.31
CA ASN A 43 -12.25 -21.55 12.39
C ASN A 43 -13.32 -21.76 11.29
N ASP A 44 -13.99 -20.67 10.88
CA ASP A 44 -14.94 -20.67 9.76
C ASP A 44 -14.29 -20.04 8.52
N ASN A 45 -14.02 -20.90 7.52
CA ASN A 45 -13.45 -20.51 6.24
C ASN A 45 -14.30 -19.47 5.49
N ASN A 46 -15.61 -19.42 5.72
CA ASN A 46 -16.49 -18.41 5.10
C ASN A 46 -16.24 -17.00 5.64
N VAL A 47 -15.76 -16.88 6.88
CA VAL A 47 -15.41 -15.59 7.48
C VAL A 47 -14.01 -15.19 7.04
N LEU A 48 -13.05 -16.11 7.12
CA LEU A 48 -11.67 -15.86 6.72
C LEU A 48 -11.55 -15.49 5.24
N SER A 49 -12.30 -16.14 4.35
CA SER A 49 -12.33 -15.82 2.91
C SER A 49 -12.79 -14.39 2.57
N LYS A 50 -13.37 -13.65 3.52
CA LYS A 50 -13.71 -12.22 3.38
C LYS A 50 -12.53 -11.30 3.65
N MET A 51 -11.39 -11.82 4.08
CA MET A 51 -10.14 -11.05 4.19
C MET A 51 -9.46 -11.03 2.82
N LYS A 52 -8.97 -9.85 2.42
CA LYS A 52 -8.30 -9.69 1.13
C LYS A 52 -7.00 -10.48 1.02
N SER A 53 -6.31 -10.69 2.14
CA SER A 53 -5.04 -11.43 2.21
C SER A 53 -5.15 -12.82 1.60
N PHE A 54 -6.26 -13.54 1.78
CA PHE A 54 -6.45 -14.87 1.19
C PHE A 54 -6.67 -14.84 -0.34
N LYS A 55 -7.00 -13.68 -0.92
CA LYS A 55 -7.16 -13.52 -2.38
C LYS A 55 -5.89 -13.05 -3.08
N TYR A 56 -4.91 -12.53 -2.35
CA TYR A 56 -3.65 -12.10 -2.94
C TYR A 56 -2.84 -13.23 -3.60
N PRO A 57 -2.72 -14.44 -3.01
CA PRO A 57 -1.98 -15.54 -3.63
C PRO A 57 -2.51 -15.98 -5.00
N THR A 58 -3.80 -15.78 -5.27
CA THR A 58 -4.42 -16.14 -6.56
C THR A 58 -4.45 -14.99 -7.56
N SER A 59 -4.04 -13.79 -7.17
CA SER A 59 -4.07 -12.60 -8.02
C SER A 59 -2.75 -12.42 -8.78
N GLN A 60 -2.81 -12.46 -10.12
CA GLN A 60 -1.66 -12.13 -10.96
C GLN A 60 -1.22 -10.68 -10.80
N ASN A 61 -2.18 -9.75 -10.62
CA ASN A 61 -1.86 -8.33 -10.40
C ASN A 61 -1.07 -8.12 -9.10
N TYR A 62 -1.38 -8.89 -8.05
CA TYR A 62 -0.63 -8.84 -6.81
C TYR A 62 0.73 -9.52 -6.98
N ASN A 63 0.78 -10.79 -7.38
CA ASN A 63 2.04 -11.53 -7.44
C ASN A 63 2.98 -11.02 -8.56
N GLN A 64 2.56 -11.14 -9.82
CA GLN A 64 3.40 -10.80 -10.99
C GLN A 64 3.43 -9.30 -11.29
N GLY A 65 2.41 -8.57 -10.85
CA GLY A 65 2.38 -7.12 -10.96
C GLY A 65 3.25 -6.47 -9.88
N LEU A 66 2.85 -6.65 -8.62
CA LEU A 66 3.44 -5.93 -7.49
C LEU A 66 4.63 -6.65 -6.86
N ILE A 67 4.49 -7.92 -6.47
CA ILE A 67 5.54 -8.64 -5.74
C ILE A 67 6.80 -8.76 -6.61
N ASP A 68 6.66 -9.23 -7.84
CA ASP A 68 7.80 -9.32 -8.77
C ASP A 68 8.47 -7.95 -8.97
N PHE A 69 7.70 -6.85 -9.00
CA PHE A 69 8.25 -5.51 -9.13
C PHE A 69 9.06 -5.08 -7.90
N ILE A 70 8.49 -5.19 -6.69
CA ILE A 70 9.14 -4.75 -5.46
C ILE A 70 10.35 -5.63 -5.08
N GLU A 71 10.37 -6.88 -5.54
CA GLU A 71 11.50 -7.80 -5.36
C GLU A 71 12.58 -7.65 -6.45
N SER A 72 12.27 -7.05 -7.60
CA SER A 72 13.22 -6.93 -8.72
C SER A 72 14.39 -6.00 -8.45
N GLY A 73 14.26 -5.08 -7.50
CA GLY A 73 15.30 -4.11 -7.19
C GLY A 73 14.80 -2.98 -6.28
N LEU A 74 15.70 -2.04 -6.03
CA LEU A 74 15.45 -0.90 -5.14
C LEU A 74 14.39 0.03 -5.75
N PHE A 75 13.45 0.49 -4.94
CA PHE A 75 12.37 1.36 -5.38
C PHE A 75 12.02 2.42 -4.33
N ASP A 76 11.42 3.50 -4.83
CA ASP A 76 10.81 4.55 -4.02
C ASP A 76 9.29 4.51 -4.17
N VAL A 77 8.60 4.99 -3.13
CA VAL A 77 7.16 5.01 -3.06
C VAL A 77 6.69 6.45 -3.02
N ILE A 78 5.75 6.78 -3.91
CA ILE A 78 5.04 8.05 -3.86
C ILE A 78 3.58 7.75 -3.52
N VAL A 79 3.11 8.25 -2.38
CA VAL A 79 1.73 8.09 -1.95
C VAL A 79 0.94 9.32 -2.32
N VAL A 80 -0.07 9.11 -3.15
CA VAL A 80 -1.04 10.13 -3.54
C VAL A 80 -2.35 9.91 -2.78
N GLY A 81 -2.79 10.92 -2.02
CA GLY A 81 -4.08 10.93 -1.33
C GLY A 81 -3.99 11.00 0.19
N HIS A 82 -5.11 11.38 0.82
CA HIS A 82 -5.16 11.68 2.27
C HIS A 82 -5.53 10.48 3.15
N SER A 83 -6.18 9.45 2.60
CA SER A 83 -6.89 8.45 3.42
C SER A 83 -6.08 7.16 3.63
N LEU A 84 -4.92 7.26 4.27
CA LEU A 84 -4.12 6.08 4.65
C LEU A 84 -4.68 5.35 5.88
N GLY A 85 -5.52 5.99 6.72
CA GLY A 85 -5.80 5.51 8.06
C GLY A 85 -6.57 4.19 8.16
N ILE A 86 -7.31 3.83 7.10
CA ILE A 86 -8.13 2.62 6.96
C ILE A 86 -7.87 1.89 5.63
N SER A 87 -6.78 2.24 4.94
CA SER A 87 -6.40 1.55 3.72
C SER A 87 -6.06 0.09 3.96
N ASP A 88 -5.90 -0.64 2.87
CA ASP A 88 -5.44 -2.03 2.85
C ASP A 88 -4.07 -2.18 3.51
N ARG A 89 -4.09 -2.50 4.80
CA ARG A 89 -2.92 -2.50 5.67
C ARG A 89 -1.96 -3.63 5.31
N VAL A 90 -2.49 -4.79 4.95
CA VAL A 90 -1.68 -5.92 4.45
C VAL A 90 -0.88 -5.48 3.24
N LEU A 91 -1.55 -4.95 2.21
CA LEU A 91 -0.92 -4.50 0.98
C LEU A 91 0.13 -3.41 1.21
N LEU A 92 -0.24 -2.34 1.92
CA LEU A 92 0.66 -1.20 2.11
C LEU A 92 1.84 -1.55 3.00
N LYS A 93 1.65 -2.39 4.03
CA LYS A 93 2.74 -2.91 4.85
C LYS A 93 3.72 -3.72 4.04
N THR A 94 3.24 -4.61 3.16
CA THR A 94 4.11 -5.38 2.25
C THR A 94 5.00 -4.49 1.40
N ILE A 95 4.47 -3.36 0.90
CA ILE A 95 5.24 -2.41 0.09
C ILE A 95 6.23 -1.63 0.97
N PHE A 96 5.76 -1.02 2.06
CA PHE A 96 6.55 -0.07 2.83
C PHE A 96 7.65 -0.74 3.67
N GLU A 97 7.39 -1.94 4.20
CA GLU A 97 8.37 -2.69 4.99
C GLU A 97 9.28 -3.57 4.12
N ASN A 98 9.06 -3.63 2.80
CA ASN A 98 9.96 -4.35 1.89
C ASN A 98 11.40 -3.85 2.03
N ALA A 99 12.39 -4.75 2.03
CA ALA A 99 13.80 -4.39 2.18
C ALA A 99 14.31 -3.47 1.05
N ASN A 100 13.72 -3.59 -0.15
CA ASN A 100 14.09 -2.80 -1.31
C ASN A 100 13.43 -1.41 -1.36
N CYS A 101 12.41 -1.15 -0.52
CA CYS A 101 11.80 0.18 -0.41
C CYS A 101 12.76 1.13 0.31
N LYS A 102 13.27 2.12 -0.42
CA LYS A 102 14.24 3.11 0.10
C LYS A 102 13.56 4.31 0.73
N MET A 103 12.67 4.96 0.00
CA MET A 103 12.04 6.20 0.40
C MET A 103 10.52 6.13 0.19
N ILE A 104 9.79 6.81 1.07
CA ILE A 104 8.35 7.02 0.99
C ILE A 104 8.09 8.52 1.03
N THR A 105 7.57 9.03 -0.08
CA THR A 105 7.17 10.43 -0.26
C THR A 105 5.66 10.51 -0.18
N LEU A 106 5.14 11.41 0.66
CA LEU A 106 3.71 11.65 0.79
C LEU A 106 3.37 12.96 0.07
N LEU A 107 2.55 12.91 -0.97
CA LEU A 107 2.17 14.13 -1.68
C LEU A 107 1.08 14.90 -0.94
N HIS A 108 1.15 16.23 -1.04
CA HIS A 108 0.23 17.19 -0.43
C HIS A 108 -0.62 17.87 -1.49
N ARG A 109 -1.87 18.18 -1.12
CA ARG A 109 -2.72 19.03 -1.94
C ARG A 109 -2.53 20.47 -1.46
N GLU A 110 -2.48 21.42 -2.38
CA GLU A 110 -2.42 22.87 -2.08
C GLU A 110 -3.38 23.27 -0.94
N GLY A 111 -2.90 24.10 -0.02
CA GLY A 111 -3.67 24.61 1.12
C GLY A 111 -3.75 23.67 2.34
N LYS A 112 -3.06 22.53 2.32
CA LYS A 112 -2.83 21.65 3.49
C LYS A 112 -1.34 21.46 3.78
N GLU A 113 -0.64 22.59 3.69
CA GLU A 113 0.76 22.74 4.06
C GLU A 113 0.91 22.38 5.53
N ASN A 114 1.79 21.43 5.83
CA ASN A 114 2.12 21.01 7.19
C ASN A 114 0.95 20.45 7.99
N ASP A 115 0.37 19.36 7.52
CA ASP A 115 -0.26 18.41 8.44
C ASP A 115 0.78 17.36 8.88
N PRO A 116 1.55 17.60 9.97
CA PRO A 116 2.44 16.60 10.55
C PRO A 116 1.68 15.33 10.97
N MET A 117 0.34 15.33 10.93
CA MET A 117 -0.45 14.14 11.15
C MET A 117 -0.47 13.16 9.98
N LYS A 118 -0.04 13.47 8.74
CA LYS A 118 -0.09 12.46 7.65
C LYS A 118 0.75 11.21 7.91
N TRP A 119 1.81 11.36 8.70
CA TRP A 119 2.66 10.23 9.08
C TRP A 119 1.97 9.36 10.14
N ILE A 120 0.96 9.87 10.85
CA ILE A 120 0.20 9.13 11.86
C ILE A 120 -0.63 8.01 11.20
N PRO A 121 -1.47 8.26 10.18
CA PRO A 121 -2.08 7.21 9.38
C PRO A 121 -1.06 6.26 8.74
N LEU A 122 0.04 6.80 8.18
CA LEU A 122 1.09 5.98 7.59
C LEU A 122 1.69 5.00 8.60
N SER A 123 1.89 5.45 9.85
CA SER A 123 2.48 4.64 10.91
C SER A 123 1.70 3.37 11.20
N ARG A 124 0.40 3.32 10.89
CA ARG A 124 -0.41 2.12 11.04
C ARG A 124 0.10 1.01 10.12
N HIS A 125 0.64 1.33 8.96
CA HIS A 125 1.15 0.35 7.98
C HIS A 125 2.55 -0.18 8.28
N PHE A 126 3.08 0.09 9.48
CA PHE A 126 4.38 -0.39 9.93
C PHE A 126 4.25 -1.13 11.26
N ASP A 127 4.88 -2.29 11.38
CA ASP A 127 5.19 -2.88 12.67
C ASP A 127 6.49 -2.26 13.22
N ASN A 128 7.49 -2.08 12.36
CA ASN A 128 8.76 -1.50 12.73
C ASN A 128 8.75 0.04 12.59
N LYS A 129 8.48 0.73 13.70
CA LYS A 129 8.43 2.20 13.74
C LYS A 129 9.79 2.86 13.49
N GLU A 130 10.89 2.19 13.77
CA GLU A 130 12.23 2.70 13.49
C GLU A 130 12.54 2.65 11.99
N LEU A 131 12.12 1.57 11.32
CA LEU A 131 12.19 1.45 9.86
C LEU A 131 11.36 2.55 9.20
N MET A 132 10.14 2.77 9.67
CA MET A 132 9.27 3.86 9.20
C MET A 132 9.99 5.22 9.23
N ARG A 133 10.55 5.61 10.38
CA ARG A 133 11.22 6.92 10.53
C ARG A 133 12.41 7.09 9.60
N ARG A 134 13.07 6.00 9.19
CA ARG A 134 14.20 6.03 8.26
C ARG A 134 13.79 6.14 6.79
N LYS A 135 12.59 5.68 6.45
CA LYS A 135 12.09 5.63 5.06
C LYS A 135 11.24 6.84 4.66
N ILE A 136 10.67 7.59 5.61
CA ILE A 136 9.83 8.75 5.29
C ILE A 136 10.71 9.92 4.82
N LYS A 137 10.42 10.44 3.62
CA LYS A 137 11.03 11.68 3.12
C LYS A 137 10.50 12.87 3.94
N PRO A 138 11.36 13.76 4.48
CA PRO A 138 10.92 15.03 5.00
C PRO A 138 10.18 15.83 3.93
N PHE A 139 9.10 16.51 4.33
CA PHE A 139 8.28 17.31 3.42
C PHE A 139 9.08 18.46 2.80
N THR A 140 8.88 18.68 1.51
CA THR A 140 9.44 19.78 0.72
C THR A 140 8.35 20.43 -0.13
N GLU A 141 8.53 21.68 -0.55
CA GLU A 141 7.56 22.40 -1.39
C GLU A 141 7.29 21.67 -2.72
N ASP A 142 8.28 20.92 -3.23
CA ASP A 142 8.16 20.06 -4.42
C ASP A 142 7.15 18.91 -4.25
N ASP A 143 6.71 18.61 -3.03
CA ASP A 143 5.74 17.54 -2.75
C ASP A 143 4.27 18.02 -2.80
N ILE A 144 4.03 19.26 -3.24
CA ILE A 144 2.69 19.83 -3.45
C ILE A 144 2.20 19.53 -4.88
N LEU A 145 1.02 18.94 -4.98
CA LEU A 145 0.27 18.64 -6.21
C LEU A 145 -0.65 19.78 -6.63
#